data_AF-A0A9D3P8A2-F1
#
_entry.id   AF-A0A9D3P8A2-F1
#
_cell.length_a   1.000
_cell.length_b   1.000
_cell.length_c   1.000
_cell.angle_alpha   90.00
_cell.angle_beta   90.00
_cell.angle_gamma   90.00
#
_symmetry.space_group_name_H-M   'P 1'
#
loop_
_entity.id
_entity.type
_entity.pdbx_description
1 polymer ?
#
loop_
_entity_poly.entity_id
_entity_poly.type
_entity_poly.pdbx_seq_one_letter_code
_entity_poly.pdbx_strand_id
1 'polypeptide(L)'
;MDVERDFLNTPPPKTVRFGDSVANTLAKLKQGHTSDYEMIKHQLSDPDIKDAQIISWLQEFRLCVTQLGKEHEQLIYMVLRLPWCGRSPAVVDEYLAFLSNLISAQTVYLRSCLKTLVSNFTPRRVRIQEGNVDISDSDDDDENLPRIFDHCHQALQMIARYVPSTSRFLMPILSDNFPYVQKSSRTLECYVHNLLRITVYVPALRRDVLELIISRMLTLDVSAPRSEIEEMESMREQNHGAGAEDDFLFDMRSADVYSVAERLDMLMLVLLAYIKDMIHVDGVLDVERVKTLYRDLMCVFDKLVLPTHASCHVQFCMLYLCSFRLGLAEAFLDHLWITCPPPGRRRLHGQLPRQSQVHSHSVLRELQKPQRLRPDASQLNSRKYRERSREPDRFSSKLDSLN
;
A
#
# COMPACT_ATOMS: atom_id res chain seq x y z
N MET A 1 -28.43 -45.33 12.40
CA MET A 1 -27.20 -44.89 13.09
C MET A 1 -26.99 -43.46 12.64
N ASP A 2 -27.70 -42.55 13.30
CA ASP A 2 -27.75 -41.12 12.99
C ASP A 2 -27.10 -40.37 14.15
N VAL A 3 -25.81 -40.03 14.01
CA VAL A 3 -25.12 -39.15 14.95
C VAL A 3 -24.08 -38.36 14.16
N GLU A 4 -24.46 -37.23 13.56
CA GLU A 4 -23.50 -36.17 13.13
C GLU A 4 -24.18 -34.88 12.62
N ARG A 5 -25.22 -34.38 13.32
CA ARG A 5 -25.84 -33.07 12.99
C ARG A 5 -25.93 -32.06 14.15
N ASP A 6 -25.26 -32.32 15.27
CA ASP A 6 -25.38 -31.46 16.47
C ASP A 6 -24.22 -30.48 16.70
N PHE A 7 -23.26 -30.35 15.78
CA PHE A 7 -22.12 -29.43 15.94
C PHE A 7 -22.37 -27.98 15.47
N LEU A 8 -23.56 -27.65 14.95
CA LEU A 8 -23.86 -26.30 14.42
C LEU A 8 -24.62 -25.37 15.39
N ASN A 9 -24.91 -25.79 16.63
CA ASN A 9 -25.75 -25.01 17.55
C ASN A 9 -25.18 -24.88 18.97
N THR A 10 -23.89 -24.60 19.11
CA THR A 10 -23.38 -24.07 20.39
C THR A 10 -23.80 -22.60 20.50
N PRO A 11 -24.72 -22.22 21.40
CA PRO A 11 -25.10 -20.83 21.56
C PRO A 11 -23.86 -20.04 22.00
N PRO A 12 -23.63 -18.84 21.44
CA PRO A 12 -22.51 -18.03 21.87
C PRO A 12 -22.61 -17.77 23.39
N PRO A 13 -21.48 -17.73 24.11
CA PRO A 13 -21.47 -17.48 25.53
C PRO A 13 -22.26 -16.19 25.82
N LYS A 14 -23.22 -16.30 26.75
CA LYS A 14 -24.14 -15.20 27.12
C LYS A 14 -23.31 -13.99 27.53
N THR A 15 -23.19 -13.06 26.59
CA THR A 15 -22.49 -11.80 26.81
C THR A 15 -23.51 -10.84 27.40
N VAL A 16 -23.19 -10.24 28.55
CA VAL A 16 -24.07 -9.25 29.18
C VAL A 16 -24.09 -8.02 28.29
N ARG A 17 -25.12 -7.92 27.46
CA ARG A 17 -25.41 -6.73 26.65
C ARG A 17 -26.58 -6.00 27.28
N PHE A 18 -26.43 -4.71 27.48
CA PHE A 18 -27.51 -3.85 27.92
C PHE A 18 -28.24 -3.31 26.69
N GLY A 19 -29.55 -3.55 26.59
CA GLY A 19 -30.40 -2.99 25.54
C GLY A 19 -31.14 -4.01 24.68
N ASP A 20 -32.23 -3.54 24.06
CA ASP A 20 -33.13 -4.27 23.16
C ASP A 20 -32.48 -4.54 21.78
N SER A 21 -33.01 -5.47 21.00
CA SER A 21 -32.45 -5.83 19.68
C SER A 21 -32.28 -4.60 18.77
N VAL A 22 -31.29 -4.62 17.85
CA VAL A 22 -31.05 -3.47 16.98
C VAL A 22 -32.32 -3.13 16.19
N ALA A 23 -33.01 -4.14 15.66
CA ALA A 23 -34.27 -3.95 14.94
C ALA A 23 -35.35 -3.27 15.79
N ASN A 24 -35.51 -3.67 17.06
CA ASN A 24 -36.47 -3.04 17.97
C ASN A 24 -36.07 -1.60 18.30
N THR A 25 -34.78 -1.33 18.51
CA THR A 25 -34.29 0.04 18.74
C THR A 25 -34.54 0.93 17.53
N LEU A 26 -34.31 0.45 16.31
CA LEU A 26 -34.63 1.18 15.08
C LEU A 26 -36.14 1.42 14.93
N ALA A 27 -36.98 0.48 15.35
CA ALA A 27 -38.44 0.67 15.37
C ALA A 27 -38.89 1.72 16.40
N LYS A 28 -38.31 1.71 17.61
CA LYS A 28 -38.55 2.72 18.65
C LYS A 28 -38.05 4.11 18.25
N LEU A 29 -36.95 4.19 17.51
CA LEU A 29 -36.43 5.45 16.98
C LEU A 29 -37.45 6.13 16.05
N LYS A 30 -38.16 5.35 15.22
CA LYS A 30 -39.26 5.86 14.37
C LYS A 30 -40.43 6.42 15.19
N GLN A 31 -40.58 5.99 16.44
CA GLN A 31 -41.58 6.48 17.38
C GLN A 31 -41.08 7.69 18.20
N GLY A 32 -39.86 8.16 17.95
CA GLY A 32 -39.26 9.32 18.63
C GLY A 32 -38.41 8.98 19.86
N HIS A 33 -38.24 7.70 20.20
CA HIS A 33 -37.43 7.28 21.35
C HIS A 33 -35.96 7.12 20.97
N THR A 34 -35.10 8.02 21.47
CA THR A 34 -33.67 8.08 21.11
C THR A 34 -32.72 7.47 22.13
N SER A 35 -33.18 7.17 23.36
CA SER A 35 -32.32 6.68 24.45
C SER A 35 -31.60 5.38 24.11
N ASP A 36 -32.34 4.41 23.56
CA ASP A 36 -31.80 3.10 23.20
C ASP A 36 -30.77 3.25 22.06
N TYR A 37 -31.00 4.16 21.11
CA TYR A 37 -30.11 4.42 19.99
C TYR A 37 -28.77 5.04 20.45
N GLU A 38 -28.82 6.02 21.35
CA GLU A 38 -27.59 6.62 21.92
C GLU A 38 -26.81 5.62 22.79
N MET A 39 -27.51 4.71 23.48
CA MET A 39 -26.85 3.63 24.22
C MET A 39 -26.08 2.67 23.28
N ILE A 40 -26.64 2.31 22.13
CA ILE A 40 -25.91 1.50 21.14
C ILE A 40 -24.63 2.23 20.70
N LYS A 41 -24.75 3.52 20.37
CA LYS A 41 -23.59 4.35 19.96
C LYS A 41 -22.52 4.39 21.05
N HIS A 42 -22.91 4.58 22.31
CA HIS A 42 -21.97 4.54 23.43
C HIS A 42 -21.25 3.20 23.54
N GLN A 43 -21.98 2.08 23.45
CA GLN A 43 -21.39 0.74 23.54
C GLN A 43 -20.45 0.42 22.37
N LEU A 44 -20.79 0.85 21.15
CA LEU A 44 -19.91 0.68 19.98
C LEU A 44 -18.66 1.56 20.03
N SER A 45 -18.68 2.62 20.83
CA SER A 45 -17.54 3.53 21.01
C SER A 45 -16.58 3.11 22.12
N ASP A 46 -16.91 2.04 22.86
CA ASP A 46 -16.10 1.54 23.95
C ASP A 46 -14.73 1.05 23.40
N PRO A 47 -13.60 1.67 23.81
CA PRO A 47 -12.27 1.25 23.35
C PRO A 47 -11.91 -0.17 23.81
N ASP A 48 -12.50 -0.63 24.93
CA ASP A 48 -12.22 -1.91 25.57
C ASP A 48 -13.26 -3.00 25.23
N ILE A 49 -14.08 -2.75 24.20
CA ILE A 49 -15.09 -3.67 23.70
C ILE A 49 -14.52 -5.07 23.49
N LYS A 50 -15.20 -6.08 24.04
CA LYS A 50 -14.75 -7.48 24.01
C LYS A 50 -15.19 -8.17 22.73
N ASP A 51 -14.41 -9.17 22.30
CA ASP A 51 -14.67 -9.95 21.08
C ASP A 51 -16.10 -10.50 21.01
N ALA A 52 -16.63 -11.02 22.12
CA ALA A 52 -18.01 -11.54 22.17
C ALA A 52 -19.07 -10.45 21.99
N GLN A 53 -18.82 -9.23 22.46
CA GLN A 53 -19.71 -8.07 22.23
C GLN A 53 -19.64 -7.63 20.77
N ILE A 54 -18.44 -7.58 20.17
CA ILE A 54 -18.27 -7.26 18.74
C ILE A 54 -19.05 -8.25 17.88
N ILE A 55 -18.87 -9.55 18.12
CA ILE A 55 -19.58 -10.61 17.38
C ILE A 55 -21.09 -10.44 17.51
N SER A 56 -21.60 -10.25 18.73
CA SER A 56 -23.03 -10.05 18.97
C SER A 56 -23.57 -8.82 18.24
N TRP A 57 -22.86 -7.69 18.25
CA TRP A 57 -23.27 -6.50 17.51
C TRP A 57 -23.30 -6.75 16.01
N LEU A 58 -22.24 -7.33 15.45
CA LEU A 58 -22.16 -7.62 14.02
C LEU A 58 -23.30 -8.54 13.56
N GLN A 59 -23.64 -9.57 14.35
CA GLN A 59 -24.77 -10.47 14.08
C GLN A 59 -26.10 -9.72 14.06
N GLU A 60 -26.35 -8.88 15.06
CA GLU A 60 -27.57 -8.06 15.10
C GLU A 60 -27.66 -7.10 13.90
N PHE A 61 -26.57 -6.41 13.58
CA PHE A 61 -26.51 -5.52 12.43
C PHE A 61 -26.73 -6.27 11.11
N ARG A 62 -26.22 -7.50 10.99
CA ARG A 62 -26.45 -8.38 9.84
C ARG A 62 -27.93 -8.70 9.63
N LEU A 63 -28.67 -8.93 10.71
CA LEU A 63 -30.11 -9.26 10.64
C LEU A 63 -30.97 -8.07 10.19
N CYS A 64 -30.52 -6.84 10.45
CA CYS A 64 -31.27 -5.63 10.10
C CYS A 64 -30.62 -4.80 8.99
N VAL A 65 -29.68 -5.33 8.20
CA VAL A 65 -28.96 -4.57 7.16
C VAL A 65 -29.90 -3.81 6.23
N THR A 66 -31.03 -4.39 5.83
CA THR A 66 -31.99 -3.74 4.92
C THR A 66 -32.75 -2.56 5.56
N GLN A 67 -32.75 -2.47 6.90
CA GLN A 67 -33.38 -1.40 7.66
C GLN A 67 -32.42 -0.24 7.95
N LEU A 68 -31.10 -0.45 7.76
CA LEU A 68 -30.06 0.55 8.01
C LEU A 68 -29.97 1.56 6.85
N GLY A 69 -31.02 2.35 6.63
CA GLY A 69 -31.05 3.40 5.61
C GLY A 69 -30.09 4.57 5.89
N LYS A 70 -30.17 5.61 5.04
CA LYS A 70 -29.32 6.82 5.13
C LYS A 70 -29.40 7.50 6.50
N GLU A 71 -30.56 7.47 7.13
CA GLU A 71 -30.81 8.02 8.46
C GLU A 71 -29.97 7.36 9.57
N HIS A 72 -29.45 6.15 9.33
CA HIS A 72 -28.61 5.40 10.27
C HIS A 72 -27.12 5.41 9.85
N GLU A 73 -26.72 6.30 8.94
CA GLU A 73 -25.37 6.37 8.39
C GLU A 73 -24.29 6.51 9.50
N GLN A 74 -24.54 7.32 10.54
CA GLN A 74 -23.62 7.44 11.68
C GLN A 74 -23.37 6.10 12.36
N LEU A 75 -24.42 5.30 12.57
CA LEU A 75 -24.33 4.01 13.23
C LEU A 75 -23.50 3.03 12.40
N ILE A 76 -23.72 3.01 11.08
CA ILE A 76 -22.94 2.19 10.15
C ILE A 76 -21.46 2.59 10.19
N TYR A 77 -21.15 3.89 10.21
CA TYR A 77 -19.76 4.33 10.35
C TYR A 77 -19.11 3.88 11.66
N MET A 78 -19.87 3.81 12.75
CA MET A 78 -19.35 3.32 14.03
C MET A 78 -19.05 1.82 13.95
N VAL A 79 -19.96 1.03 13.37
CA VAL A 79 -19.75 -0.42 13.16
C VAL A 79 -18.56 -0.67 12.24
N LEU A 80 -18.43 0.08 11.13
CA LEU A 80 -17.29 -0.04 10.23
C LEU A 80 -15.95 0.24 10.93
N ARG A 81 -15.93 1.15 11.91
CA ARG A 81 -14.72 1.55 12.66
C ARG A 81 -14.37 0.65 13.84
N LEU A 82 -15.15 -0.39 14.12
CA LEU A 82 -14.84 -1.34 15.19
C LEU A 82 -13.42 -1.91 15.02
N PRO A 83 -12.66 -2.12 16.11
CA PRO A 83 -11.33 -2.68 16.03
C PRO A 83 -11.41 -4.19 15.78
N TRP A 84 -11.45 -4.63 14.53
CA TRP A 84 -11.59 -6.05 14.14
C TRP A 84 -10.30 -6.69 13.62
N CYS A 85 -9.43 -5.93 12.92
CA CYS A 85 -8.29 -6.51 12.19
C CYS A 85 -7.24 -7.22 13.07
N GLY A 86 -7.14 -6.84 14.34
CA GLY A 86 -6.20 -7.44 15.31
C GLY A 86 -6.87 -8.36 16.34
N ARG A 87 -8.13 -8.75 16.13
CA ARG A 87 -8.92 -9.56 17.08
C ARG A 87 -8.89 -11.05 16.71
N SER A 88 -9.62 -11.85 17.48
CA SER A 88 -9.75 -13.29 17.21
C SER A 88 -10.31 -13.58 15.80
N PRO A 89 -9.98 -14.75 15.21
CA PRO A 89 -10.51 -15.15 13.91
C PRO A 89 -12.05 -15.10 13.83
N ALA A 90 -12.74 -15.45 14.92
CA ALA A 90 -14.20 -15.39 14.98
C ALA A 90 -14.75 -13.96 14.78
N VAL A 91 -14.08 -12.94 15.33
CA VAL A 91 -14.45 -11.53 15.11
C VAL A 91 -14.21 -11.13 13.64
N VAL A 92 -13.09 -11.55 13.07
CA VAL A 92 -12.73 -11.28 11.68
C VAL A 92 -13.77 -11.87 10.73
N ASP A 93 -14.10 -13.15 10.89
CA ASP A 93 -15.08 -13.86 10.06
C ASP A 93 -16.46 -13.20 10.13
N GLU A 94 -16.92 -12.85 11.32
CA GLU A 94 -18.20 -12.18 11.53
C GLU A 94 -18.20 -10.78 10.90
N TYR A 95 -17.09 -10.04 10.99
CA TYR A 95 -16.95 -8.72 10.37
C TYR A 95 -16.98 -8.81 8.83
N LEU A 96 -16.29 -9.79 8.25
CA LEU A 96 -16.32 -10.03 6.80
C LEU A 96 -17.74 -10.41 6.34
N ALA A 97 -18.46 -11.23 7.12
CA ALA A 97 -19.84 -11.58 6.84
C ALA A 97 -20.78 -10.37 6.94
N PHE A 98 -20.56 -9.47 7.91
CA PHE A 98 -21.27 -8.20 7.99
C PHE A 98 -21.00 -7.31 6.78
N LEU A 99 -19.73 -7.09 6.41
CA LEU A 99 -19.37 -6.29 5.24
C LEU A 99 -20.01 -6.83 3.96
N SER A 100 -19.96 -8.16 3.76
CA SER A 100 -20.56 -8.83 2.61
C SER A 100 -22.07 -8.59 2.53
N ASN A 101 -22.78 -8.71 3.65
CA ASN A 101 -24.22 -8.44 3.70
C ASN A 101 -24.52 -6.96 3.43
N LEU A 102 -23.74 -6.05 4.03
CA LEU A 102 -23.91 -4.61 3.89
C LEU A 102 -23.74 -4.16 2.44
N ILE A 103 -22.64 -4.52 1.77
CA ILE A 103 -22.38 -4.09 0.39
C ILE A 103 -23.37 -4.73 -0.60
N SER A 104 -23.83 -5.95 -0.33
CA SER A 104 -24.76 -6.67 -1.20
C SER A 104 -26.17 -6.09 -1.13
N ALA A 105 -26.61 -5.70 0.06
CA ALA A 105 -27.91 -5.07 0.26
C ALA A 105 -27.90 -3.56 -0.04
N GLN A 106 -26.79 -2.88 0.26
CA GLN A 106 -26.68 -1.42 0.25
C GLN A 106 -25.33 -0.95 -0.30
N THR A 107 -25.19 -1.01 -1.62
CA THR A 107 -23.98 -0.58 -2.36
C THR A 107 -23.61 0.89 -2.14
N VAL A 108 -24.51 1.72 -1.63
CA VAL A 108 -24.23 3.11 -1.24
C VAL A 108 -23.07 3.22 -0.23
N TYR A 109 -22.87 2.21 0.62
CA TYR A 109 -21.80 2.18 1.62
C TYR A 109 -20.49 1.60 1.10
N LEU A 110 -20.41 1.19 -0.17
CA LEU A 110 -19.20 0.61 -0.77
C LEU A 110 -17.99 1.53 -0.58
N ARG A 111 -18.13 2.82 -0.92
CA ARG A 111 -17.02 3.79 -0.80
C ARG A 111 -16.52 3.91 0.63
N SER A 112 -17.45 3.90 1.59
CA SER A 112 -17.15 3.96 3.02
C SER A 112 -16.42 2.72 3.51
N CYS A 113 -16.86 1.53 3.09
CA CYS A 113 -16.18 0.27 3.41
C CYS A 113 -14.75 0.26 2.86
N LEU A 114 -14.57 0.59 1.58
CA LEU A 114 -13.25 0.67 0.95
C LEU A 114 -12.33 1.67 1.65
N LYS A 115 -12.83 2.86 2.00
CA LYS A 115 -12.05 3.89 2.70
C LYS A 115 -11.60 3.41 4.07
N THR A 116 -12.47 2.74 4.84
CA THR A 116 -12.10 2.17 6.13
C THR A 116 -11.02 1.10 5.99
N LEU A 117 -11.13 0.19 5.01
CA LEU A 117 -10.12 -0.84 4.78
C LEU A 117 -8.76 -0.24 4.41
N VAL A 118 -8.73 0.69 3.45
CA VAL A 118 -7.49 1.36 3.01
C VAL A 118 -6.84 2.18 4.13
N SER A 119 -7.62 2.74 5.06
CA SER A 119 -7.08 3.47 6.21
C SER A 119 -6.25 2.62 7.18
N ASN A 120 -6.35 1.29 7.08
CA ASN A 120 -5.55 0.35 7.86
C ASN A 120 -4.27 -0.11 7.14
N PHE A 121 -3.91 0.46 5.98
CA PHE A 121 -2.68 0.11 5.23
C PHE A 121 -1.41 0.80 5.73
N THR A 122 -1.51 1.57 6.81
CA THR A 122 -0.37 2.17 7.49
C THR A 122 -0.31 1.70 8.94
N PRO A 123 0.88 1.55 9.54
CA PRO A 123 1.02 1.32 10.97
C PRO A 123 0.23 2.36 11.77
N ARG A 124 -0.41 1.92 12.86
CA ARG A 124 -1.03 2.87 13.80
C ARG A 124 0.07 3.67 14.47
N ARG A 125 -0.10 4.99 14.56
CA ARG A 125 0.81 5.83 15.33
C ARG A 125 0.67 5.48 16.80
N VAL A 126 1.69 4.85 17.37
CA VAL A 126 1.86 4.83 18.82
C VAL A 126 2.33 6.23 19.21
N ARG A 127 1.51 6.92 20.00
CA ARG A 127 1.90 8.17 20.67
C ARG A 127 2.28 7.78 22.08
N ILE A 128 3.57 7.75 22.38
CA ILE A 128 4.03 7.57 23.76
C ILE A 128 4.04 8.96 24.37
N GLN A 129 3.17 9.20 25.36
CA GLN A 129 3.20 10.41 26.16
C GLN A 129 4.12 10.18 27.36
N GLU A 130 5.37 10.62 27.28
CA GLU A 130 6.26 10.80 28.44
C GLU A 130 6.49 12.29 28.67
N GLY A 131 5.82 12.86 29.69
CA GLY A 131 5.83 14.31 29.92
C GLY A 131 5.17 15.10 28.78
N ASN A 132 5.24 16.43 28.81
CA ASN A 132 4.64 17.31 27.79
C ASN A 132 5.31 17.21 26.39
N VAL A 133 5.97 16.09 26.07
CA VAL A 133 6.66 15.83 24.81
C VAL A 133 6.02 14.61 24.15
N ASP A 134 5.41 14.82 22.98
CA ASP A 134 4.82 13.77 22.15
C ASP A 134 5.96 13.05 21.40
N ILE A 135 6.52 11.99 21.99
CA ILE A 135 7.53 11.16 21.32
C ILE A 135 6.77 10.10 20.53
N SER A 136 6.71 10.28 19.21
CA SER A 136 6.10 9.32 18.28
C SER A 136 7.13 8.98 17.22
N ASP A 137 8.01 8.03 17.54
CA ASP A 137 8.92 7.42 16.54
C ASP A 137 9.47 6.06 16.97
N SER A 138 8.68 5.20 17.61
CA SER A 138 9.05 3.79 17.63
C SER A 138 8.50 3.14 16.37
N ASP A 139 9.40 2.90 15.41
CA ASP A 139 9.27 1.89 14.36
C ASP A 139 9.26 0.48 14.98
N ASP A 140 8.52 0.28 16.07
CA ASP A 140 8.35 -1.02 16.68
C ASP A 140 7.59 -1.90 15.69
N ASP A 141 8.21 -3.04 15.35
CA ASP A 141 7.57 -4.09 14.57
C ASP A 141 6.37 -4.62 15.35
N ASP A 142 5.19 -4.01 15.15
CA ASP A 142 3.93 -4.59 15.59
C ASP A 142 3.78 -5.94 14.90
N GLU A 143 4.05 -7.03 15.63
CA GLU A 143 3.99 -8.41 15.14
C GLU A 143 2.62 -8.74 14.51
N ASN A 144 1.57 -7.99 14.87
CA ASN A 144 0.23 -8.18 14.31
C ASN A 144 0.01 -7.43 12.99
N LEU A 145 0.89 -6.49 12.62
CA LEU A 145 0.74 -5.66 11.43
C LEU A 145 0.59 -6.47 10.13
N PRO A 146 1.39 -7.52 9.87
CA PRO A 146 1.19 -8.37 8.69
C PRO A 146 -0.19 -9.05 8.68
N ARG A 147 -0.70 -9.46 9.84
CA ARG A 147 -2.03 -10.07 9.98
C ARG A 147 -3.14 -9.06 9.71
N ILE A 148 -3.00 -7.83 10.21
CA ILE A 148 -3.92 -6.73 9.96
C ILE A 148 -4.05 -6.46 8.46
N PHE A 149 -2.92 -6.40 7.75
CA PHE A 149 -2.91 -6.24 6.29
C PHE A 149 -3.56 -7.42 5.58
N ASP A 150 -3.25 -8.66 5.98
CA ASP A 150 -3.88 -9.86 5.43
C ASP A 150 -5.41 -9.82 5.54
N HIS A 151 -5.95 -9.45 6.70
CA HIS A 151 -7.39 -9.31 6.89
C HIS A 151 -8.01 -8.21 6.02
N CYS A 152 -7.34 -7.05 5.88
CA CYS A 152 -7.80 -5.97 5.00
C CYS A 152 -7.81 -6.41 3.53
N HIS A 153 -6.80 -7.14 3.10
CA HIS A 153 -6.71 -7.70 1.75
C HIS A 153 -7.78 -8.76 1.49
N GLN A 154 -8.06 -9.63 2.45
CA GLN A 154 -9.15 -10.60 2.38
C GLN A 154 -10.51 -9.90 2.21
N ALA A 155 -10.75 -8.82 2.97
CA ALA A 155 -11.96 -8.02 2.84
C ALA A 155 -12.09 -7.36 1.45
N LEU A 156 -11.00 -6.77 0.94
CA LEU A 156 -10.99 -6.15 -0.40
C LEU A 156 -11.21 -7.17 -1.52
N GLN A 157 -10.60 -8.35 -1.43
CA GLN A 157 -10.80 -9.44 -2.39
C GLN A 157 -12.27 -9.90 -2.39
N MET A 158 -12.85 -10.06 -1.20
CA MET A 158 -14.26 -10.38 -1.03
C MET A 158 -15.15 -9.31 -1.69
N ILE A 159 -14.94 -8.03 -1.39
CA ILE A 159 -15.70 -6.93 -1.98
C ILE A 159 -15.57 -6.90 -3.51
N ALA A 160 -14.36 -7.07 -4.03
CA ALA A 160 -14.10 -7.07 -5.47
C ALA A 160 -14.81 -8.23 -6.20
N ARG A 161 -15.00 -9.38 -5.54
CA ARG A 161 -15.76 -10.51 -6.08
C ARG A 161 -17.26 -10.21 -6.15
N TYR A 162 -17.84 -9.55 -5.15
CA TYR A 162 -19.27 -9.21 -5.14
C TYR A 162 -19.61 -7.99 -6.00
N VAL A 163 -18.72 -7.01 -6.08
CA VAL A 163 -18.96 -5.73 -6.76
C VAL A 163 -17.88 -5.49 -7.82
N PRO A 164 -18.11 -5.87 -9.09
CA PRO A 164 -17.12 -5.73 -10.16
C PRO A 164 -16.65 -4.28 -10.41
N SER A 165 -17.50 -3.29 -10.10
CA SER A 165 -17.16 -1.86 -10.23
C SER A 165 -16.24 -1.34 -9.12
N THR A 166 -15.79 -2.19 -8.19
CA THR A 166 -14.93 -1.81 -7.05
C THR A 166 -13.69 -1.05 -7.49
N SER A 167 -13.03 -1.45 -8.59
CA SER A 167 -11.81 -0.80 -9.09
C SER A 167 -11.99 0.70 -9.34
N ARG A 168 -13.12 1.12 -9.92
CA ARG A 168 -13.44 2.53 -10.21
C ARG A 168 -13.49 3.40 -8.95
N PHE A 169 -13.98 2.83 -7.83
CA PHE A 169 -14.09 3.56 -6.57
C PHE A 169 -12.83 3.44 -5.71
N LEU A 170 -12.08 2.34 -5.85
CA LEU A 170 -10.89 2.08 -5.06
C LEU A 170 -9.74 3.01 -5.45
N MET A 171 -9.48 3.24 -6.75
CA MET A 171 -8.31 4.04 -7.16
C MET A 171 -8.30 5.47 -6.59
N PRO A 172 -9.40 6.25 -6.63
CA PRO A 172 -9.44 7.57 -5.96
C PRO A 172 -9.15 7.48 -4.46
N ILE A 173 -9.67 6.45 -3.77
CA ILE A 173 -9.44 6.24 -2.35
C ILE A 173 -7.96 5.96 -2.07
N LEU A 174 -7.30 5.13 -2.89
CA LEU A 174 -5.87 4.83 -2.75
C LEU A 174 -5.01 6.09 -2.93
N SER A 175 -5.38 6.96 -3.88
CA SER A 175 -4.71 8.25 -4.10
C SER A 175 -4.92 9.21 -2.93
N ASP A 176 -6.17 9.36 -2.47
CA ASP A 176 -6.53 10.30 -1.40
C ASP A 176 -5.93 9.91 -0.03
N ASN A 177 -5.74 8.61 0.22
CA ASN A 177 -5.16 8.11 1.46
C ASN A 177 -3.63 7.89 1.36
N PHE A 178 -3.01 8.21 0.23
CA PHE A 178 -1.56 8.06 0.09
C PHE A 178 -0.84 8.91 1.15
N PRO A 179 0.02 8.33 1.99
CA PRO A 179 0.69 9.07 3.06
C PRO A 179 1.51 10.23 2.49
N TYR A 180 1.55 11.34 3.22
CA TYR A 180 2.40 12.46 2.83
C TYR A 180 3.87 12.01 2.71
N VAL A 181 4.58 12.49 1.68
CA VAL A 181 5.93 11.99 1.33
C VAL A 181 6.99 12.20 2.42
N GLN A 182 6.73 13.09 3.39
CA GLN A 182 7.61 13.31 4.55
C GLN A 182 7.29 12.39 5.75
N LYS A 183 6.32 11.47 5.64
CA LYS A 183 6.09 10.46 6.68
C LYS A 183 7.30 9.50 6.79
N SER A 184 7.33 8.69 7.85
CA SER A 184 8.42 7.72 8.06
C SER A 184 8.52 6.75 6.88
N SER A 185 9.74 6.30 6.59
CA SER A 185 10.02 5.31 5.53
C SER A 185 9.13 4.08 5.71
N ARG A 186 8.99 3.56 6.94
CA ARG A 186 8.10 2.43 7.25
C ARG A 186 6.63 2.66 6.88
N THR A 187 6.11 3.87 7.11
CA THR A 187 4.72 4.20 6.73
C THR A 187 4.53 4.14 5.21
N LEU A 188 5.48 4.70 4.46
CA LEU A 188 5.46 4.67 2.99
C LEU A 188 5.64 3.25 2.46
N GLU A 189 6.53 2.47 3.09
CA GLU A 189 6.81 1.06 2.77
C GLU A 189 5.53 0.23 2.82
N CYS A 190 4.88 0.22 3.99
CA CYS A 190 3.67 -0.56 4.20
C CYS A 190 2.57 -0.16 3.22
N TYR A 191 2.38 1.14 3.00
CA TYR A 191 1.34 1.61 2.10
C TYR A 191 1.61 1.18 0.65
N VAL A 192 2.83 1.40 0.15
CA VAL A 192 3.21 1.02 -1.22
C VAL A 192 3.17 -0.49 -1.42
N HIS A 193 3.66 -1.26 -0.45
CA HIS A 193 3.58 -2.72 -0.48
C HIS A 193 2.12 -3.21 -0.57
N ASN A 194 1.23 -2.65 0.25
CA ASN A 194 -0.20 -3.01 0.21
C ASN A 194 -0.85 -2.59 -1.12
N LEU A 195 -0.52 -1.42 -1.67
CA LEU A 195 -0.98 -0.99 -3.00
C LEU A 195 -0.56 -1.96 -4.10
N LEU A 196 0.71 -2.37 -4.13
CA LEU A 196 1.23 -3.32 -5.11
C LEU A 196 0.55 -4.69 -4.96
N ARG A 197 0.30 -5.15 -3.73
CA ARG A 197 -0.47 -6.37 -3.47
C ARG A 197 -1.90 -6.31 -4.03
N ILE A 198 -2.57 -5.15 -4.04
CA ILE A 198 -3.89 -4.99 -4.68
C ILE A 198 -3.84 -5.36 -6.16
N THR A 199 -2.78 -4.99 -6.85
CA THR A 199 -2.66 -5.20 -8.31
C THR A 199 -2.60 -6.68 -8.69
N VAL A 200 -2.25 -7.56 -7.75
CA VAL A 200 -2.19 -9.02 -7.96
C VAL A 200 -3.60 -9.60 -8.14
N TYR A 201 -4.58 -9.14 -7.36
CA TYR A 201 -5.95 -9.65 -7.41
C TYR A 201 -6.95 -8.68 -8.07
N VAL A 202 -6.56 -7.42 -8.31
CA VAL A 202 -7.29 -6.44 -9.15
C VAL A 202 -6.35 -5.90 -10.23
N PRO A 203 -5.99 -6.70 -11.25
CA PRO A 203 -4.99 -6.33 -12.25
C PRO A 203 -5.36 -5.11 -13.08
N ALA A 204 -6.66 -4.77 -13.18
CA ALA A 204 -7.15 -3.56 -13.84
C ALA A 204 -6.60 -2.26 -13.20
N LEU A 205 -6.16 -2.30 -11.95
CA LEU A 205 -5.59 -1.15 -11.24
C LEU A 205 -4.07 -1.01 -11.40
N ARG A 206 -3.40 -2.00 -12.00
CA ARG A 206 -1.93 -2.09 -11.96
C ARG A 206 -1.26 -0.83 -12.49
N ARG A 207 -1.64 -0.38 -13.68
CA ARG A 207 -1.05 0.81 -14.31
C ARG A 207 -1.28 2.07 -13.48
N ASP A 208 -2.51 2.29 -13.00
CA ASP A 208 -2.86 3.49 -12.25
C ASP A 208 -2.17 3.51 -10.87
N VAL A 209 -2.01 2.34 -10.23
CA VAL A 209 -1.24 2.18 -8.99
C VAL A 209 0.25 2.45 -9.22
N LEU A 210 0.84 1.89 -10.29
CA LEU A 210 2.22 2.18 -10.67
C LEU A 210 2.43 3.66 -10.96
N GLU A 211 1.50 4.30 -11.66
CA GLU A 211 1.51 5.74 -11.93
C GLU A 211 1.51 6.55 -10.62
N LEU A 212 0.63 6.22 -9.67
CA LEU A 212 0.55 6.87 -8.38
C LEU A 212 1.86 6.72 -7.59
N ILE A 213 2.40 5.50 -7.49
CA ILE A 213 3.65 5.22 -6.76
C ILE A 213 4.82 5.98 -7.39
N ILE A 214 5.00 5.86 -8.71
CA ILE A 214 6.10 6.50 -9.45
C ILE A 214 5.99 8.03 -9.35
N SER A 215 4.80 8.62 -9.42
CA SER A 215 4.60 10.05 -9.21
C SER A 215 5.11 10.53 -7.84
N ARG A 216 4.84 9.75 -6.78
CA ARG A 216 5.31 10.08 -5.42
C ARG A 216 6.81 9.88 -5.26
N MET A 217 7.37 8.84 -5.87
CA MET A 217 8.82 8.62 -5.89
C MET A 217 9.55 9.73 -6.66
N LEU A 218 9.02 10.19 -7.80
CA LEU A 218 9.59 11.33 -8.53
C LEU A 218 9.58 12.62 -7.72
N THR A 219 8.58 12.81 -6.86
CA THR A 219 8.56 13.95 -5.93
C THR A 219 9.76 13.89 -4.97
N LEU A 220 10.09 12.70 -4.45
CA LEU A 220 11.25 12.50 -3.57
C LEU A 220 12.58 12.65 -4.34
N ASP A 221 12.68 12.02 -5.51
CA ASP A 221 13.87 12.02 -6.37
C ASP A 221 14.30 13.43 -6.81
N VAL A 222 13.33 14.31 -7.10
CA VAL A 222 13.64 15.71 -7.45
C VAL A 222 13.94 16.57 -6.22
N SER A 223 13.46 16.17 -5.03
CA SER A 223 13.65 16.93 -3.80
C SER A 223 15.05 16.75 -3.17
N ALA A 224 15.78 15.69 -3.53
CA ALA A 224 17.15 15.43 -3.10
C ALA A 224 18.06 15.21 -4.33
N PRO A 225 18.62 16.29 -4.91
CA PRO A 225 19.50 16.19 -6.07
C PRO A 225 20.69 15.28 -5.80
N ARG A 226 21.08 14.49 -6.80
CA ARG A 226 22.20 13.55 -6.71
C ARG A 226 23.51 14.19 -6.23
N SER A 227 23.80 15.42 -6.66
CA SER A 227 25.01 16.14 -6.23
C SER A 227 25.00 16.42 -4.73
N GLU A 228 23.85 16.78 -4.16
CA GLU A 228 23.71 17.04 -2.72
C GLU A 228 23.90 15.74 -1.91
N ILE A 229 23.34 14.63 -2.39
CA ILE A 229 23.54 13.30 -1.79
C ILE A 229 25.03 12.91 -1.83
N GLU A 230 25.67 12.99 -3.00
CA GLU A 230 27.09 12.62 -3.18
C GLU A 230 28.03 13.50 -2.34
N GLU A 231 27.78 14.82 -2.29
CA GLU A 231 28.54 15.75 -1.43
C GLU A 231 28.42 15.35 0.04
N MET A 232 27.20 15.05 0.50
CA MET A 232 26.95 14.67 1.88
C MET A 232 27.58 13.32 2.24
N GLU A 233 27.52 12.33 1.36
CA GLU A 233 28.19 11.03 1.54
C GLU A 233 29.71 11.22 1.62
N SER A 234 30.29 12.02 0.73
CA SER A 234 31.73 12.31 0.73
C SER A 234 32.19 13.03 2.01
N MET A 235 31.36 13.93 2.56
CA MET A 235 31.63 14.62 3.82
C MET A 235 31.57 13.65 5.01
N ARG A 236 30.67 12.65 5.01
CA ARG A 236 30.65 11.59 6.03
C ARG A 236 31.90 10.72 5.95
N GLU A 237 32.30 10.31 4.75
CA GLU A 237 33.48 9.47 4.55
C GLU A 237 34.78 10.18 4.99
N GLN A 238 34.86 11.49 4.79
CA GLN A 238 36.01 12.31 5.21
C GLN A 238 36.02 12.59 6.72
N ASN A 239 34.86 12.61 7.38
CA ASN A 239 34.72 12.91 8.81
C ASN A 239 34.73 11.68 9.73
N HIS A 240 35.19 10.51 9.27
CA HIS A 240 35.41 9.30 10.10
C HIS A 240 36.56 9.44 11.15
N GLY A 241 36.95 10.65 11.52
CA GLY A 241 37.78 10.96 12.69
C GLY A 241 36.88 11.27 13.90
N ALA A 242 36.87 10.35 14.87
CA ALA A 242 36.08 10.35 16.11
C ALA A 242 35.61 11.73 16.64
N GLY A 243 34.31 12.00 16.54
CA GLY A 243 33.63 13.11 17.24
C GLY A 243 32.56 13.89 16.47
N ALA A 244 32.40 13.67 15.16
CA ALA A 244 31.58 14.53 14.29
C ALA A 244 30.22 13.97 13.84
N GLU A 245 29.78 12.81 14.33
CA GLU A 245 28.43 12.30 14.01
C GLU A 245 27.33 13.22 14.55
N ASP A 246 27.59 13.86 15.70
CA ASP A 246 26.65 14.79 16.33
C ASP A 246 26.57 16.11 15.55
N ASP A 247 27.72 16.69 15.16
CA ASP A 247 27.81 18.01 14.50
C ASP A 247 27.22 18.01 13.07
N PHE A 248 27.25 16.87 12.38
CA PHE A 248 26.66 16.72 11.04
C PHE A 248 25.14 16.54 11.06
N LEU A 249 24.59 16.07 12.18
CA LEU A 249 23.14 15.92 12.41
C LEU A 249 22.49 17.25 12.86
N PHE A 250 23.29 18.23 13.31
CA PHE A 250 22.81 19.57 13.70
C PHE A 250 22.43 20.45 12.50
N ASP A 251 22.86 20.11 11.27
CA ASP A 251 22.36 20.78 10.06
C ASP A 251 21.02 20.19 9.63
N MET A 252 19.94 20.92 9.89
CA MET A 252 18.58 20.53 9.52
C MET A 252 18.43 20.19 8.02
N ARG A 253 19.22 20.83 7.14
CA ARG A 253 19.19 20.55 5.70
C ARG A 253 19.81 19.20 5.35
N SER A 254 20.91 18.83 5.99
CA SER A 254 21.57 17.54 5.77
C SER A 254 20.64 16.39 6.22
N ALA A 255 20.00 16.53 7.38
CA ALA A 255 19.05 15.54 7.89
C ALA A 255 17.86 15.33 6.94
N ASP A 256 17.33 16.40 6.36
CA ASP A 256 16.23 16.33 5.39
C ASP A 256 16.63 15.57 4.13
N VAL A 257 17.78 15.89 3.51
CA VAL A 257 18.23 15.22 2.28
C VAL A 257 18.48 13.72 2.51
N TYR A 258 19.10 13.34 3.63
CA TYR A 258 19.27 11.91 3.98
C TYR A 258 17.93 11.20 4.14
N SER A 259 16.98 11.82 4.85
CA SER A 259 15.67 11.21 5.06
C SER A 259 14.90 11.05 3.74
N VAL A 260 15.08 11.96 2.78
CA VAL A 260 14.47 11.85 1.45
C VAL A 260 15.11 10.72 0.65
N ALA A 261 16.44 10.61 0.67
CA ALA A 261 17.17 9.53 0.01
C ALA A 261 16.77 8.15 0.56
N GLU A 262 16.74 7.99 1.89
CA GLU A 262 16.35 6.73 2.53
C GLU A 262 14.91 6.31 2.17
N ARG A 263 13.96 7.25 2.17
CA ARG A 263 12.58 6.98 1.74
C ARG A 263 12.53 6.53 0.28
N LEU A 264 13.26 7.21 -0.60
CA LEU A 264 13.30 6.87 -2.02
C LEU A 264 13.92 5.50 -2.27
N ASP A 265 15.03 5.19 -1.60
CA ASP A 265 15.72 3.90 -1.69
C ASP A 265 14.80 2.75 -1.27
N MET A 266 14.13 2.88 -0.12
CA MET A 266 13.18 1.88 0.34
C MET A 266 12.05 1.69 -0.68
N LEU A 267 11.46 2.79 -1.21
CA LEU A 267 10.40 2.69 -2.20
C LEU A 267 10.87 2.06 -3.52
N MET A 268 12.10 2.37 -3.95
CA MET A 268 12.73 1.73 -5.11
C MET A 268 12.90 0.23 -4.86
N LEU A 269 13.40 -0.19 -3.69
CA LEU A 269 13.55 -1.60 -3.36
C LEU A 269 12.23 -2.36 -3.44
N VAL A 270 11.16 -1.82 -2.84
CA VAL A 270 9.82 -2.42 -2.88
C VAL A 270 9.31 -2.53 -4.32
N LEU A 271 9.47 -1.48 -5.15
CA LEU A 271 9.04 -1.48 -6.54
C LEU A 271 9.83 -2.49 -7.40
N LEU A 272 11.15 -2.56 -7.22
CA LEU A 272 12.01 -3.47 -7.98
C LEU A 272 11.75 -4.93 -7.59
N ALA A 273 11.52 -5.21 -6.30
CA ALA A 273 11.10 -6.54 -5.83
C ALA A 273 9.78 -6.95 -6.47
N TYR A 274 8.78 -6.06 -6.46
CA TYR A 274 7.51 -6.30 -7.13
C TYR A 274 7.67 -6.55 -8.64
N ILE A 275 8.51 -5.77 -9.34
CA ILE A 275 8.78 -5.99 -10.77
C ILE A 275 9.33 -7.41 -11.00
N LYS A 276 10.31 -7.82 -10.18
CA LYS A 276 10.90 -9.16 -10.27
C LYS A 276 9.84 -10.25 -10.02
N ASP A 277 9.03 -10.12 -8.97
CA ASP A 277 8.04 -11.12 -8.62
C ASP A 277 6.90 -11.20 -9.64
N MET A 278 6.51 -10.08 -10.24
CA MET A 278 5.47 -10.08 -11.28
C MET A 278 5.90 -10.77 -12.56
N ILE A 279 7.17 -10.69 -12.94
CA ILE A 279 7.65 -11.28 -14.19
C ILE A 279 8.10 -12.74 -14.05
N HIS A 280 8.20 -13.27 -12.82
CA HIS A 280 8.54 -14.67 -12.58
C HIS A 280 7.32 -15.47 -12.10
N VAL A 281 7.25 -16.73 -12.52
CA VAL A 281 6.32 -17.75 -12.01
C VAL A 281 7.18 -18.95 -11.65
N ASP A 282 7.13 -19.40 -10.40
CA ASP A 282 7.94 -20.51 -9.88
C ASP A 282 9.45 -20.35 -10.14
N GLY A 283 9.94 -19.11 -10.05
CA GLY A 283 11.34 -18.77 -10.31
C GLY A 283 11.72 -18.71 -11.80
N VAL A 284 10.78 -18.96 -12.72
CA VAL A 284 10.99 -18.91 -14.17
C VAL A 284 10.40 -17.64 -14.76
N LEU A 285 11.15 -16.99 -15.66
CA LEU A 285 10.73 -15.76 -16.32
C LEU A 285 9.58 -16.00 -17.31
N ASP A 286 8.40 -15.44 -17.02
CA ASP A 286 7.20 -15.53 -17.86
C ASP A 286 7.13 -14.39 -18.89
N VAL A 287 7.11 -14.75 -20.18
CA VAL A 287 7.18 -13.78 -21.28
C VAL A 287 5.95 -12.88 -21.37
N GLU A 288 4.77 -13.41 -21.06
CA GLU A 288 3.53 -12.65 -21.22
C GLU A 288 3.38 -11.65 -20.08
N ARG A 289 3.70 -12.06 -18.85
CA ARG A 289 3.79 -11.16 -17.70
C ARG A 289 4.83 -10.05 -17.92
N VAL A 290 6.01 -10.39 -18.44
CA VAL A 290 7.01 -9.39 -18.86
C VAL A 290 6.42 -8.38 -19.84
N LYS A 291 5.77 -8.84 -20.93
CA LYS A 291 5.19 -7.95 -21.95
C LYS A 291 4.10 -7.05 -21.37
N THR A 292 3.22 -7.59 -20.54
CA THR A 292 2.13 -6.83 -19.91
C THR A 292 2.69 -5.76 -18.97
N LEU A 293 3.64 -6.12 -18.09
CA LEU A 293 4.27 -5.17 -17.17
C LEU A 293 5.11 -4.12 -17.91
N TYR A 294 5.82 -4.51 -18.97
CA TYR A 294 6.58 -3.59 -19.81
C TYR A 294 5.67 -2.52 -20.44
N ARG A 295 4.50 -2.91 -20.98
CA ARG A 295 3.54 -1.94 -21.54
C ARG A 295 3.01 -0.98 -20.47
N ASP A 296 2.67 -1.49 -19.29
CA ASP A 296 2.20 -0.67 -18.19
C ASP A 296 3.28 0.33 -17.75
N LEU A 297 4.52 -0.15 -17.54
CA LEU A 297 5.63 0.67 -17.07
C LEU A 297 6.10 1.67 -18.13
N MET A 298 6.11 1.30 -19.42
CA MET A 298 6.38 2.23 -20.52
C MET A 298 5.38 3.37 -20.58
N CYS A 299 4.08 3.07 -20.41
CA CYS A 299 3.05 4.10 -20.39
C CYS A 299 3.27 5.09 -19.23
N VAL A 300 3.66 4.58 -18.05
CA VAL A 300 3.98 5.43 -16.90
C VAL A 300 5.28 6.20 -17.11
N PHE A 301 6.29 5.57 -17.72
CA PHE A 301 7.57 6.18 -18.04
C PHE A 301 7.39 7.39 -18.96
N ASP A 302 6.68 7.22 -20.07
CA ASP A 302 6.43 8.30 -21.04
C ASP A 302 5.61 9.44 -20.43
N LYS A 303 4.64 9.10 -19.57
CA LYS A 303 3.73 10.07 -18.95
C LYS A 303 4.39 10.87 -17.82
N LEU A 304 5.23 10.23 -17.02
CA LEU A 304 5.76 10.81 -15.77
C LEU A 304 7.27 10.94 -15.78
N VAL A 305 8.01 9.86 -16.00
CA VAL A 305 9.47 9.85 -15.80
C VAL A 305 10.17 10.68 -16.88
N LEU A 306 9.83 10.48 -18.15
CA LEU A 306 10.43 11.17 -19.28
C LEU A 306 10.27 12.71 -19.22
N PRO A 307 9.09 13.27 -18.89
CA PRO A 307 8.93 14.72 -18.76
C PRO A 307 9.53 15.30 -17.47
N THR A 308 9.74 14.50 -16.42
CA THR A 308 10.28 15.00 -15.14
C THR A 308 11.77 15.35 -15.24
N HIS A 309 12.08 16.62 -15.04
CA HIS A 309 13.44 17.12 -14.99
C HIS A 309 14.14 16.73 -13.68
N ALA A 310 15.47 16.56 -13.72
CA ALA A 310 16.34 16.28 -12.57
C ALA A 310 16.07 14.97 -11.81
N SER A 311 15.13 14.13 -12.24
CA SER A 311 15.02 12.75 -11.75
C SER A 311 16.32 11.99 -12.07
N CYS A 312 16.84 11.28 -11.08
CA CYS A 312 18.12 10.58 -11.17
C CYS A 312 18.02 9.09 -10.84
N HIS A 313 17.00 8.68 -10.08
CA HIS A 313 16.92 7.31 -9.54
C HIS A 313 15.69 6.56 -10.05
N VAL A 314 14.54 7.22 -10.20
CA VAL A 314 13.27 6.52 -10.50
C VAL A 314 13.28 5.85 -11.88
N GLN A 315 13.99 6.41 -12.86
CA GLN A 315 14.11 5.80 -14.19
C GLN A 315 14.76 4.41 -14.18
N PHE A 316 15.50 4.06 -13.12
CA PHE A 316 16.09 2.73 -12.99
C PHE A 316 15.06 1.61 -12.86
N CYS A 317 13.79 1.90 -12.52
CA CYS A 317 12.75 0.87 -12.54
C CYS A 317 12.54 0.29 -13.95
N MET A 318 12.59 1.13 -14.99
CA MET A 318 12.47 0.71 -16.39
C MET A 318 13.74 0.00 -16.86
N LEU A 319 14.91 0.51 -16.49
CA LEU A 319 16.20 -0.12 -16.81
C LEU A 319 16.33 -1.50 -16.18
N TYR A 320 15.88 -1.66 -14.93
CA TYR A 320 15.84 -2.94 -14.24
C TYR A 320 14.96 -3.95 -14.97
N LEU A 321 13.75 -3.57 -15.38
CA LEU A 321 12.90 -4.44 -16.19
C LEU A 321 13.57 -4.83 -17.52
N CYS A 322 14.23 -3.87 -18.18
CA CYS A 322 14.97 -4.12 -19.42
C CYS A 322 16.15 -5.08 -19.22
N SER A 323 16.76 -5.12 -18.03
CA SER A 323 17.93 -5.98 -17.75
C SER A 323 17.64 -7.48 -17.85
N PHE A 324 16.37 -7.90 -17.73
CA PHE A 324 15.99 -9.31 -17.79
C PHE A 324 16.02 -9.91 -19.20
N ARG A 325 15.92 -9.08 -20.26
CA ARG A 325 15.99 -9.53 -21.66
C ARG A 325 16.52 -8.43 -22.57
N LEU A 326 17.53 -8.77 -23.38
CA LEU A 326 18.12 -7.87 -24.37
C LEU A 326 17.07 -7.20 -25.28
N GLY A 327 16.10 -7.98 -25.78
CA GLY A 327 15.06 -7.43 -26.66
C GLY A 327 14.16 -6.35 -26.02
N LEU A 328 14.03 -6.32 -24.68
CA LEU A 328 13.33 -5.23 -23.98
C LEU A 328 14.17 -3.95 -23.97
N ALA A 329 15.47 -4.09 -23.74
CA ALA A 329 16.42 -2.98 -23.78
C ALA A 329 16.52 -2.39 -25.18
N GLU A 330 16.58 -3.23 -26.22
CA GLU A 330 16.57 -2.80 -27.63
C GLU A 330 15.27 -2.05 -27.96
N ALA A 331 14.10 -2.62 -27.62
CA ALA A 331 12.82 -1.96 -27.84
C ALA A 331 12.70 -0.63 -27.09
N PHE A 332 13.23 -0.56 -25.86
CA PHE A 332 13.23 0.67 -25.07
C PHE A 332 14.15 1.73 -25.68
N LEU A 333 15.34 1.35 -26.13
CA LEU A 333 16.28 2.25 -26.81
C LEU A 333 15.69 2.79 -28.12
N ASP A 334 15.06 1.94 -28.92
CA ASP A 334 14.38 2.36 -30.15
C ASP A 334 13.26 3.36 -29.86
N HIS A 335 12.46 3.11 -28.82
CA HIS A 335 11.42 4.03 -28.38
C HIS A 335 11.98 5.38 -27.92
N LEU A 336 13.05 5.38 -27.12
CA LEU A 336 13.72 6.62 -26.69
C LEU A 336 14.32 7.37 -27.88
N TRP A 337 14.87 6.67 -28.87
CA TRP A 337 15.43 7.28 -30.07
C TRP A 337 14.38 7.97 -30.94
N ILE A 338 13.19 7.38 -31.02
CA ILE A 338 12.04 7.96 -31.75
C ILE A 338 11.47 9.16 -30.98
N THR A 339 11.34 9.04 -29.67
CA THR A 339 10.70 10.04 -28.81
C THR A 339 11.62 11.23 -28.53
N CYS A 340 12.94 11.00 -28.45
CA CYS A 340 13.97 12.01 -28.21
C CYS A 340 15.07 11.94 -29.29
N PRO A 341 14.76 12.31 -30.55
CA PRO A 341 15.74 12.26 -31.63
C PRO A 341 16.90 13.23 -31.36
N PRO A 342 18.13 12.87 -31.73
CA PRO A 342 19.28 13.75 -31.57
C PRO A 342 19.07 15.08 -32.29
N PRO A 343 19.71 16.17 -31.84
CA PRO A 343 19.40 17.55 -32.26
C PRO A 343 19.47 17.84 -33.77
N GLY A 344 20.04 16.93 -34.58
CA GLY A 344 20.12 16.98 -36.05
C GLY A 344 19.04 16.23 -36.84
N ARG A 345 18.12 15.47 -36.21
CA ARG A 345 17.02 14.72 -36.87
C ARG A 345 15.64 15.21 -36.43
N ARG A 346 15.42 16.52 -36.39
CA ARG A 346 14.13 17.11 -35.98
C ARG A 346 13.05 16.85 -37.04
N ARG A 347 12.09 15.95 -36.78
CA ARG A 347 10.78 15.95 -37.45
C ARG A 347 9.79 16.78 -36.63
N LEU A 348 8.93 17.52 -37.33
CA LEU A 348 8.04 18.58 -36.85
C LEU A 348 6.84 18.13 -35.98
N HIS A 349 6.92 17.00 -35.27
CA HIS A 349 5.81 16.54 -34.41
C HIS A 349 6.22 16.44 -32.94
N GLY A 350 5.52 17.21 -32.11
CA GLY A 350 5.54 17.14 -30.65
C GLY A 350 6.86 17.55 -30.02
N GLN A 351 7.05 18.83 -29.73
CA GLN A 351 8.21 19.28 -28.95
C GLN A 351 8.11 18.76 -27.50
N LEU A 352 8.98 17.83 -27.12
CA LEU A 352 9.39 17.70 -25.72
C LEU A 352 10.29 18.90 -25.35
N PRO A 353 10.18 19.46 -24.13
CA PRO A 353 11.04 20.54 -23.69
C PRO A 353 12.52 20.17 -23.86
N ARG A 354 13.38 21.14 -24.25
CA ARG A 354 14.84 20.93 -24.43
C ARG A 354 15.52 20.28 -23.21
N GLN A 355 14.92 20.39 -22.04
CA GLN A 355 15.40 19.86 -20.76
C GLN A 355 15.10 18.36 -20.58
N SER A 356 13.94 17.86 -21.04
CA SER A 356 13.63 16.42 -21.07
C SER A 356 14.55 15.66 -22.04
N GLN A 357 15.09 16.35 -23.04
CA GLN A 357 16.10 15.80 -23.96
C GLN A 357 17.44 15.54 -23.25
N VAL A 358 17.85 16.38 -22.29
CA VAL A 358 19.10 16.19 -21.52
C VAL A 358 18.99 14.98 -20.60
N HIS A 359 17.87 14.81 -19.92
CA HIS A 359 17.60 13.62 -19.10
C HIS A 359 17.60 12.33 -19.95
N SER A 360 16.95 12.36 -21.12
CA SER A 360 16.97 11.24 -22.08
C SER A 360 18.39 10.90 -22.54
N HIS A 361 19.23 11.90 -22.78
CA HIS A 361 20.64 11.68 -23.10
C HIS A 361 21.46 11.11 -21.92
N SER A 362 21.11 11.45 -20.67
CA SER A 362 21.71 10.83 -19.48
C SER A 362 21.34 9.34 -19.38
N VAL A 363 20.06 9.00 -19.58
CA VAL A 363 19.58 7.61 -19.62
C VAL A 363 20.23 6.83 -20.76
N LEU A 364 20.31 7.42 -21.96
CA LEU A 364 21.02 6.83 -23.11
C LEU A 364 22.53 6.64 -22.84
N ARG A 365 23.18 7.58 -22.13
CA ARG A 365 24.59 7.45 -21.73
C ARG A 365 24.81 6.31 -20.73
N GLU A 366 23.90 6.12 -19.76
CA GLU A 366 23.99 4.99 -18.83
C GLU A 366 23.78 3.64 -19.55
N LEU A 367 22.85 3.57 -20.50
CA LEU A 367 22.60 2.38 -21.33
C LEU A 367 23.75 2.03 -22.27
N GLN A 368 24.59 3.00 -22.65
CA GLN A 368 25.74 2.81 -23.53
C GLN A 368 27.03 2.37 -22.81
N LYS A 369 27.04 2.28 -21.46
CA LYS A 369 28.21 1.78 -20.71
C LYS A 369 28.27 0.23 -20.79
N PRO A 370 29.31 -0.38 -21.40
CA PRO A 370 29.34 -1.82 -21.72
C PRO A 370 29.35 -2.79 -20.53
N GLN A 371 29.45 -2.31 -19.28
CA GLN A 371 29.79 -3.14 -18.12
C GLN A 371 28.77 -3.13 -16.95
N ARG A 372 27.62 -2.45 -17.05
CA ARG A 372 26.66 -2.35 -15.91
C ARG A 372 25.27 -2.96 -16.13
N LEU A 373 25.06 -3.68 -17.23
CA LEU A 373 23.80 -4.40 -17.50
C LEU A 373 23.71 -5.79 -16.82
N ARG A 374 24.71 -6.18 -16.03
CA ARG A 374 24.59 -7.29 -15.09
C ARG A 374 24.41 -6.72 -13.69
N PRO A 375 23.24 -6.90 -13.04
CA PRO A 375 23.14 -6.62 -11.62
C PRO A 375 24.05 -7.63 -10.91
N ASP A 376 25.14 -7.15 -10.32
CA ASP A 376 25.96 -7.96 -9.44
C ASP A 376 25.19 -8.09 -8.12
N ALA A 377 24.30 -9.09 -8.07
CA ALA A 377 23.49 -9.44 -6.91
C ALA A 377 24.32 -9.75 -5.64
N SER A 378 25.64 -9.81 -5.77
CA SER A 378 26.59 -10.02 -4.67
C SER A 378 26.80 -8.77 -3.79
N GLN A 379 26.50 -7.56 -4.27
CA GLN A 379 26.71 -6.32 -3.48
C GLN A 379 25.50 -5.89 -2.64
N LEU A 380 24.29 -6.43 -2.88
CA LEU A 380 23.15 -6.31 -1.96
C LEU A 380 23.29 -7.19 -0.70
N ASN A 381 24.40 -7.91 -0.57
CA ASN A 381 24.62 -8.92 0.46
C ASN A 381 25.43 -8.39 1.66
N SER A 382 25.07 -7.20 2.16
CA SER A 382 25.67 -6.67 3.40
C SER A 382 25.07 -7.37 4.61
N ARG A 383 25.94 -7.80 5.53
CA ARG A 383 25.70 -8.73 6.66
C ARG A 383 24.50 -8.40 7.57
N LYS A 384 23.94 -7.19 7.53
CA LYS A 384 22.71 -6.82 8.27
C LYS A 384 21.44 -7.53 7.75
N TYR A 385 21.42 -8.03 6.51
CA TYR A 385 20.23 -8.65 5.92
C TYR A 385 20.08 -10.15 6.20
N ARG A 386 21.15 -10.86 6.59
CA ARG A 386 21.04 -12.31 6.90
C ARG A 386 20.27 -12.60 8.19
N GLU A 387 20.05 -11.58 9.03
CA GLU A 387 19.30 -11.70 10.28
C GLU A 387 17.84 -11.28 10.13
N ARG A 388 17.49 -10.37 9.19
CA ARG A 388 16.08 -10.02 8.87
C ARG A 388 15.42 -10.93 7.84
N SER A 389 16.17 -11.58 6.95
CA SER A 389 15.64 -12.50 5.94
C SER A 389 15.49 -13.96 6.43
N ARG A 390 15.45 -14.19 7.75
CA ARG A 390 15.17 -15.52 8.34
C ARG A 390 13.68 -15.78 8.61
N GLU A 391 12.79 -14.96 8.05
CA GLU A 391 11.36 -15.28 8.01
C GLU A 391 11.00 -15.86 6.63
N PRO A 392 10.26 -16.98 6.57
CA PRO A 392 10.00 -17.66 5.30
C PRO A 392 9.09 -16.84 4.38
N ASP A 393 9.52 -16.73 3.12
CA ASP A 393 8.77 -16.23 1.95
C ASP A 393 7.27 -16.58 2.01
N ARG A 394 6.43 -15.59 2.34
CA ARG A 394 4.96 -15.73 2.39
C ARG A 394 4.25 -15.31 1.10
N PHE A 395 4.95 -14.76 0.11
CA PHE A 395 4.32 -14.47 -1.19
C PHE A 395 4.06 -15.73 -2.02
N SER A 396 4.90 -16.78 -1.86
CA SER A 396 4.75 -18.04 -2.60
C SER A 396 3.75 -19.00 -1.94
N SER A 397 3.78 -19.16 -0.61
CA SER A 397 3.04 -20.23 0.09
C SER A 397 1.51 -20.06 0.17
N LYS A 398 0.94 -18.95 -0.31
CA LYS A 398 -0.52 -18.71 -0.33
C LYS A 398 -1.14 -18.69 -1.74
N LEU A 399 -0.34 -18.81 -2.80
CA LEU A 399 -0.88 -18.98 -4.17
C LEU A 399 -1.21 -20.45 -4.47
N ASP A 400 -0.55 -21.40 -3.82
CA ASP A 400 -0.78 -22.84 -3.99
C ASP A 400 -2.06 -23.37 -3.31
N SER A 401 -2.77 -22.55 -2.52
CA SER A 401 -4.01 -22.94 -1.84
C SER A 401 -5.29 -22.40 -2.49
N LEU A 402 -5.20 -21.90 -3.74
CA LEU A 402 -6.33 -21.30 -4.47
C LEU A 402 -6.62 -21.95 -5.85
N ASN A 403 -6.17 -23.18 -6.07
CA ASN A 403 -6.69 -24.02 -7.16
C ASN A 403 -7.58 -25.15 -6.63
#